data_AF-A0A661IZQ6-F1
#
_entry.id   AF-A0A661IZQ6-F1
#
_cell.length_a   1.000
_cell.length_b   1.000
_cell.length_c   1.000
_cell.angle_alpha   90.00
_cell.angle_beta   90.00
_cell.angle_gamma   90.00
#
_symmetry.space_group_name_H-M   'P 1'
#
loop_
_entity.id
_entity.type
_entity.pdbx_description
1 polymer ?
#
loop_
_entity_poly.entity_id
_entity_poly.type
_entity_poly.pdbx_seq_one_letter_code
_entity_poly.pdbx_strand_id
1 'polypeptide(L)'
;MQELITKEMVERTVTGLSERDIREGKVITTTWKPNLRYAWDNGPALGRYLAELKNGRIIGKRCRRCNRILLPPRMFCELCWRPTDEWVYVKDTGVVNTFVISYID
;
A
#
# COMPACT_ATOMS: atom_id res chain seq x y z
N MET A 1 13.41 -36.10 -1.14
CA MET A 1 14.68 -35.36 -1.02
C MET A 1 14.78 -34.46 -2.25
N GLN A 2 14.42 -33.19 -2.12
CA GLN A 2 14.54 -32.22 -3.22
C GLN A 2 15.98 -31.74 -3.27
N GLU A 3 16.66 -31.92 -4.39
CA GLU A 3 17.96 -31.30 -4.62
C GLU A 3 17.76 -29.78 -4.64
N LEU A 4 18.29 -29.11 -3.62
CA LEU A 4 18.29 -27.66 -3.52
C LEU A 4 19.17 -27.08 -4.64
N ILE A 5 18.58 -26.24 -5.48
CA ILE A 5 19.30 -25.51 -6.53
C ILE A 5 20.41 -24.68 -5.88
N THR A 6 21.67 -24.96 -6.20
CA THR A 6 22.81 -24.22 -5.66
C THR A 6 23.08 -22.95 -6.48
N LYS A 7 23.71 -21.95 -5.84
CA LYS A 7 24.06 -20.68 -6.49
C LYS A 7 24.94 -20.88 -7.73
N GLU A 8 25.90 -21.80 -7.66
CA GLU A 8 26.74 -22.19 -8.80
C GLU A 8 25.94 -22.79 -9.96
N MET A 9 24.90 -23.59 -9.66
CA MET A 9 24.02 -24.14 -10.71
C MET A 9 23.22 -23.03 -11.40
N VAL A 10 22.75 -22.04 -10.65
CA VAL A 10 22.06 -20.85 -11.21
C VAL A 10 23.02 -20.06 -12.09
N GLU A 11 24.20 -19.70 -11.58
CA GLU A 11 25.18 -18.90 -12.30
C GLU A 11 25.65 -19.56 -13.62
N ARG A 12 25.71 -20.91 -13.68
CA ARG A 12 26.05 -21.65 -14.90
C ARG A 12 24.92 -21.74 -15.93
N THR A 13 23.68 -21.50 -15.54
CA THR A 13 22.49 -21.72 -16.39
C THR A 13 21.77 -20.42 -16.76
N VAL A 14 22.09 -19.30 -16.12
CA VAL A 14 21.47 -18.00 -16.41
C VAL A 14 22.37 -17.12 -17.28
N THR A 15 21.76 -16.42 -18.24
CA THR A 15 22.38 -15.29 -18.91
C THR A 15 21.93 -14.01 -18.23
N GLY A 16 22.87 -13.27 -17.63
CA GLY A 16 22.57 -11.95 -17.07
C GLY A 16 22.14 -10.98 -18.17
N LEU A 17 21.02 -10.30 -17.97
CA LEU A 17 20.50 -9.33 -18.92
C LEU A 17 20.78 -7.91 -18.43
N SER A 18 21.37 -7.09 -19.29
CA SER A 18 21.49 -5.66 -19.06
C SER A 18 20.35 -4.89 -19.74
N GLU A 19 20.09 -3.67 -19.29
CA GLU A 19 19.14 -2.79 -19.97
C GLU A 19 19.56 -2.50 -21.43
N ARG A 20 20.88 -2.50 -21.69
CA ARG A 20 21.44 -2.35 -23.03
C ARG A 20 21.02 -3.50 -23.96
N ASP A 21 20.99 -4.74 -23.47
CA ASP A 21 20.60 -5.90 -24.28
C ASP A 21 19.12 -5.83 -24.71
N ILE A 22 18.26 -5.26 -23.85
CA ILE A 22 16.85 -4.99 -24.15
C ILE A 22 16.74 -3.91 -25.24
N ARG A 23 17.49 -2.81 -25.10
CA ARG A 23 17.47 -1.69 -26.08
C ARG A 23 18.06 -2.07 -27.44
N GLU A 24 19.09 -2.91 -27.46
CA GLU A 24 19.76 -3.36 -28.69
C GLU A 24 19.06 -4.56 -29.36
N GLY A 25 17.93 -5.04 -28.83
CA GLY A 25 17.14 -6.13 -29.42
C GLY A 25 17.80 -7.51 -29.33
N LYS A 26 18.75 -7.70 -28.42
CA LYS A 26 19.45 -8.98 -28.19
C LYS A 26 18.59 -10.01 -27.44
N VAL A 27 17.43 -9.58 -26.95
CA VAL A 27 16.44 -10.42 -26.28
C VAL A 27 15.06 -10.22 -26.90
N ILE A 28 14.27 -11.29 -26.88
CA ILE A 28 12.87 -11.23 -27.28
C ILE A 28 12.14 -10.30 -26.31
N THR A 29 11.64 -9.17 -26.82
CA THR A 29 10.88 -8.19 -26.04
C THR A 29 9.47 -8.09 -26.58
N THR A 30 8.53 -7.75 -25.71
CA THR A 30 7.16 -7.44 -26.09
C THR A 30 6.69 -6.21 -25.33
N THR A 31 6.04 -5.29 -26.02
CA THR A 31 5.58 -4.02 -25.45
C THR A 31 4.08 -3.93 -25.61
N TRP A 32 3.39 -3.71 -24.50
CA TRP A 32 1.94 -3.57 -24.47
C TRP A 32 1.57 -2.30 -23.73
N LYS A 33 0.56 -1.60 -24.23
CA LYS A 33 -0.11 -0.51 -23.52
C LYS A 33 -1.44 -1.04 -22.99
N PRO A 34 -1.49 -1.54 -21.75
CA PRO A 34 -2.68 -2.18 -21.26
C PRO A 34 -3.82 -1.16 -21.11
N ASN A 35 -5.02 -1.51 -21.59
CA ASN A 35 -6.23 -0.71 -21.34
C ASN A 35 -6.79 -1.07 -19.96
N LEU A 36 -6.12 -0.60 -18.91
CA LEU A 36 -6.48 -0.87 -17.54
C LEU A 36 -7.68 -0.01 -17.15
N ARG A 37 -8.86 -0.64 -17.07
CA ARG A 37 -10.08 -0.02 -16.54
C ARG A 37 -10.15 -0.24 -15.04
N TYR A 38 -9.80 0.78 -14.28
CA TYR A 38 -9.91 0.76 -12.83
C TYR A 38 -11.27 1.27 -12.39
N ALA A 39 -11.98 0.48 -11.58
CA ALA A 39 -13.01 1.03 -10.70
C ALA A 39 -12.28 1.54 -9.45
N TRP A 40 -12.32 2.85 -9.22
CA TRP A 40 -11.82 3.43 -7.98
C TRP A 40 -12.86 3.17 -6.89
N ASP A 41 -12.66 2.10 -6.13
CA ASP A 41 -13.30 1.99 -4.83
C ASP A 41 -12.44 2.69 -3.77
N ASN A 42 -13.10 3.13 -2.70
CA ASN A 42 -12.44 3.66 -1.52
C ASN A 42 -11.94 2.52 -0.60
N GLY A 43 -12.15 1.26 -0.98
CA GLY A 43 -11.87 0.11 -0.15
C GLY A 43 -12.71 0.06 1.14
N PRO A 44 -12.62 -1.06 1.89
CA PRO A 44 -13.44 -1.28 3.08
C PRO A 44 -13.12 -0.29 4.21
N ALA A 45 -11.87 0.17 4.31
CA ALA A 45 -11.46 1.04 5.39
C ALA A 45 -11.96 2.48 5.21
N LEU A 46 -11.63 3.11 4.08
CA LEU A 46 -12.02 4.49 3.81
C LEU A 46 -13.52 4.58 3.52
N GLY A 47 -14.14 3.56 2.92
CA GLY A 47 -15.58 3.51 2.73
C GLY A 47 -16.37 3.62 4.04
N ARG A 48 -15.99 2.85 5.07
CA ARG A 48 -16.60 2.98 6.40
C ARG A 48 -16.30 4.33 7.04
N TYR A 49 -15.05 4.81 6.94
CA TYR A 49 -14.67 6.12 7.48
C TYR A 49 -15.55 7.25 6.94
N LEU A 50 -15.75 7.30 5.62
CA LEU A 50 -16.60 8.29 4.97
C LEU A 50 -18.08 8.14 5.37
N ALA A 51 -18.56 6.90 5.56
CA ALA A 51 -19.92 6.66 6.06
C ALA A 51 -20.11 7.16 7.50
N GLU A 52 -19.14 6.95 8.38
CA GLU A 52 -19.18 7.47 9.76
C GLU A 52 -19.02 9.00 9.81
N LEU A 53 -18.20 9.57 8.93
CA LEU A 53 -18.07 11.04 8.81
C LEU A 53 -19.39 11.70 8.44
N LYS A 54 -20.20 11.08 7.57
CA LYS A 54 -21.58 11.55 7.29
C LYS A 54 -22.47 11.58 8.54
N ASN A 55 -22.15 10.76 9.54
CA ASN A 55 -22.84 10.73 10.83
C ASN A 55 -22.15 11.60 11.89
N GLY A 56 -21.17 12.43 11.52
CA GLY A 56 -20.42 13.28 12.46
C GLY A 56 -19.47 12.51 13.38
N ARG A 57 -19.11 11.27 13.04
CA ARG A 57 -18.23 10.42 13.87
C ARG A 57 -16.88 10.19 13.18
N ILE A 58 -15.81 10.29 13.96
CA ILE A 58 -14.45 9.98 13.50
C ILE A 58 -14.09 8.58 13.98
N ILE A 59 -13.69 7.70 13.05
CA ILE A 59 -13.26 6.33 13.35
C ILE A 59 -11.86 6.04 12.82
N GLY A 60 -11.10 5.28 13.60
CA GLY A 60 -9.80 4.73 13.23
C GLY A 60 -9.77 3.21 13.31
N LYS A 61 -8.62 2.63 12.97
CA LYS A 61 -8.33 1.20 13.13
C LYS A 61 -7.15 1.03 14.09
N ARG A 62 -7.29 0.23 15.15
CA ARG A 62 -6.19 -0.05 16.09
C ARG A 62 -5.41 -1.29 15.67
N CYS A 63 -4.08 -1.22 15.75
CA CYS A 63 -3.19 -2.37 15.70
C CYS A 63 -2.85 -2.81 17.13
N ARG A 64 -3.21 -4.04 17.52
CA ARG A 64 -2.94 -4.59 18.86
C ARG A 64 -1.48 -4.95 19.10
N ARG A 65 -0.66 -5.03 18.04
CA ARG A 65 0.80 -5.29 18.17
C ARG A 65 1.58 -4.06 18.62
N CYS A 66 1.26 -2.87 18.07
CA CYS A 66 1.97 -1.63 18.40
C CYS A 66 1.09 -0.58 19.08
N ASN A 67 -0.16 -0.91 19.38
CA ASN A 67 -1.18 -0.06 20.01
C ASN A 67 -1.51 1.25 19.27
N ARG A 68 -0.98 1.47 18.05
CA ARG A 68 -1.32 2.64 17.23
C ARG A 68 -2.77 2.57 16.76
N ILE A 69 -3.41 3.74 16.77
CA ILE A 69 -4.67 3.99 16.08
C ILE A 69 -4.35 4.70 14.77
N LEU A 70 -4.73 4.08 13.64
CA LEU A 70 -4.52 4.62 12.31
C LEU A 70 -5.73 5.47 11.92
N LEU A 71 -5.48 6.73 11.59
CA LEU A 71 -6.46 7.71 11.13
C LEU A 71 -5.85 8.51 9.95
N PRO A 72 -6.43 8.47 8.72
CA PRO A 72 -7.56 7.64 8.31
C PRO A 72 -7.31 6.14 8.52
N PRO A 73 -8.38 5.33 8.74
CA PRO A 73 -8.24 3.91 9.01
C PRO A 73 -7.65 3.17 7.79
N ARG A 74 -6.81 2.18 8.08
CA ARG A 74 -6.18 1.30 7.09
C ARG A 74 -6.38 -0.16 7.50
N MET A 75 -6.51 -1.06 6.52
CA MET A 75 -6.63 -2.51 6.77
C MET A 75 -5.30 -3.17 7.18
N PHE A 76 -4.18 -2.46 6.99
CA PHE A 76 -2.82 -2.96 7.20
C PHE A 76 -2.02 -1.97 8.03
N CYS A 77 -1.23 -2.49 8.97
CA CYS A 77 -0.29 -1.72 9.77
C CYS A 77 1.10 -1.76 9.12
N GLU A 78 1.54 -0.62 8.62
CA GLU A 78 2.81 -0.41 7.91
C GLU A 78 4.05 -0.61 8.78
N LEU A 79 3.93 -0.46 10.10
CA LEU A 79 5.07 -0.69 11.02
C LEU A 79 5.18 -2.14 11.46
N CYS A 80 4.03 -2.83 11.57
CA CYS A 80 3.98 -4.19 12.09
C CYS A 80 3.88 -5.25 10.99
N TRP A 81 3.71 -4.83 9.74
CA TRP A 81 3.55 -5.68 8.57
C TRP A 81 2.45 -6.75 8.72
N ARG A 82 1.28 -6.34 9.23
CA ARG A 82 0.12 -7.22 9.48
C ARG A 82 -1.22 -6.49 9.33
N PRO A 83 -2.34 -7.21 9.22
CA PRO A 83 -3.67 -6.61 9.31
C PRO A 83 -3.90 -5.84 10.62
N THR A 84 -4.66 -4.76 10.55
CA THR A 84 -5.16 -4.03 11.73
C THR A 84 -6.36 -4.76 12.34
N ASP A 85 -6.58 -4.60 13.64
CA ASP A 85 -7.49 -5.46 14.39
C ASP A 85 -8.88 -4.83 14.51
N GLU A 86 -9.04 -3.82 15.37
CA GLU A 86 -10.34 -3.33 15.80
C GLU A 86 -10.66 -1.92 15.29
N TRP A 87 -11.96 -1.65 15.12
CA TRP A 87 -12.48 -0.32 14.85
C TRP A 87 -12.61 0.45 16.17
N VAL A 88 -12.20 1.71 16.16
CA VAL A 88 -12.25 2.56 17.34
C VAL A 88 -12.86 3.92 16.97
N TYR A 89 -13.82 4.37 17.77
CA TYR A 89 -14.25 5.76 17.74
C TYR A 89 -13.19 6.61 18.44
N VAL A 90 -12.78 7.69 17.80
CA VAL A 90 -11.84 8.66 18.40
C VAL A 90 -12.60 9.92 18.81
N LYS A 91 -11.97 10.73 19.66
CA LYS A 91 -12.53 12.02 20.06
C LYS A 91 -12.62 12.93 18.84
N ASP A 92 -13.65 13.76 18.82
CA ASP A 92 -13.87 14.88 17.90
C ASP A 92 -13.08 16.14 18.29
N THR A 93 -12.21 16.03 19.29
CA THR A 93 -11.36 17.11 19.82
C THR A 93 -9.89 16.72 19.76
N GLY A 94 -9.02 17.71 19.61
CA GLY A 94 -7.58 17.52 19.51
C GLY A 94 -6.81 18.84 19.62
N VAL A 95 -5.52 18.79 19.26
CA VAL A 95 -4.62 19.95 19.26
C VAL A 95 -4.07 20.14 17.85
N VAL A 96 -3.95 21.39 17.42
CA VAL A 96 -3.31 21.73 16.14
C VAL A 96 -1.80 21.50 16.26
N ASN A 97 -1.27 20.55 15.49
CA ASN A 97 0.18 20.30 15.45
C ASN A 97 0.90 21.22 14.47
N THR A 98 0.29 21.52 13.33
CA THR A 98 0.82 22.39 12.28
C THR A 98 -0.32 22.84 11.35
N PHE A 99 -0.16 23.97 10.67
CA PHE A 99 -1.16 24.50 9.74
C PHE A 99 -0.52 25.36 8.65
N VAL A 100 -1.27 25.56 7.56
CA VAL A 100 -0.97 26.53 6.49
C VAL A 100 -2.22 27.37 6.23
N ILE A 101 -2.05 28.60 5.75
CA ILE A 101 -3.15 29.48 5.35
C ILE A 101 -3.26 29.43 3.83
N SER A 102 -4.44 29.06 3.32
CA SER A 102 -4.74 29.05 1.88
C SER A 102 -5.78 30.11 1.58
N TYR A 103 -5.44 31.02 0.65
CA TYR A 103 -6.37 31.99 0.10
C TYR A 103 -7.03 31.40 -1.14
N ILE A 104 -8.34 31.57 -1.27
CA ILE A 104 -9.09 31.26 -2.49
C ILE A 104 -9.60 32.61 -2.98
N ASP A 105 -9.28 32.93 -4.22
CA ASP A 105 -9.79 34.07 -4.97
C ASP A 105 -11.21 33.84 -5.52
#